data_AF-A0A7G9WA36-F1
#
_entry.id   AF-A0A7G9WA36-F1
#
_cell.length_a   1.000
_cell.length_b   1.000
_cell.length_c   1.000
_cell.angle_alpha   90.00
_cell.angle_beta   90.00
_cell.angle_gamma   90.00
#
_symmetry.space_group_name_H-M   'P 1'
#
loop_
_entity.id
_entity.type
_entity.pdbx_description
1 polymer ?
#
loop_
_entity_poly.entity_id
_entity_poly.type
_entity_poly.pdbx_seq_one_letter_code
_entity_poly.pdbx_strand_id
1 'polypeptide(L)'
;MGFKVHLCKAYDPESKGRVESVAKYMKYNFAANRLFTDIRTFNRECWDWLDRTANAKVHGTTKKVPAEVFALEKQHLQPIPHTIVTKDSLTRTVRKDNTILYLSNRYTVPIGTYKPGAEVGISIYGNKLVITDKKGNIISKHSISTGKGELIRNRNHL
;
A
#
# COMPACT_ATOMS: atom_id res chain seq x y z
N MET A 1 -8.82 7.62 10.36
CA MET A 1 -9.24 6.45 9.55
C MET A 1 -10.51 5.89 10.17
N GLY A 2 -11.68 6.21 9.60
CA GLY A 2 -12.99 5.78 10.13
C GLY A 2 -13.41 4.40 9.62
N PHE A 3 -12.49 3.45 9.50
CA PHE A 3 -12.80 2.09 9.05
C PHE A 3 -12.81 1.16 10.25
N LYS A 4 -13.92 0.46 10.47
CA LYS A 4 -14.01 -0.61 11.46
C LYS A 4 -13.63 -1.92 10.77
N VAL A 5 -12.51 -2.51 11.17
CA VAL A 5 -12.09 -3.81 10.64
C VAL A 5 -13.02 -4.87 11.21
N HIS A 6 -13.76 -5.53 10.33
CA HIS A 6 -14.59 -6.69 10.67
C HIS A 6 -13.89 -7.94 10.13
N LEU A 7 -13.36 -8.75 11.03
CA LEU A 7 -12.79 -10.05 10.68
C LEU A 7 -13.94 -11.05 10.50
N CYS A 8 -13.88 -11.82 9.41
CA CYS A 8 -14.79 -12.95 9.22
C CYS A 8 -14.49 -14.00 10.30
N LYS A 9 -15.52 -14.59 10.90
CA LYS A 9 -15.34 -15.72 11.83
C LYS A 9 -14.90 -16.95 11.04
N ALA A 10 -14.12 -17.82 11.67
CA ALA A 10 -13.82 -19.12 11.09
C ALA A 10 -15.13 -19.88 10.82
N TYR A 11 -15.21 -20.59 9.69
CA TYR A 11 -16.38 -21.36 9.26
C TYR A 11 -17.67 -20.55 9.04
N ASP A 12 -17.55 -19.26 8.72
CA ASP A 12 -18.69 -18.42 8.33
C ASP A 12 -18.72 -18.18 6.80
N PRO A 13 -19.33 -19.10 6.01
CA PRO A 13 -19.36 -19.00 4.56
C PRO A 13 -20.17 -17.80 4.04
N GLU A 14 -21.13 -17.29 4.81
CA GLU A 14 -21.98 -16.17 4.39
C GLU A 14 -21.18 -14.87 4.25
N SER A 15 -20.29 -14.58 5.21
CA SER A 15 -19.42 -13.40 5.15
C SER A 15 -18.30 -13.54 4.11
N LYS A 16 -17.83 -14.76 3.87
CA LYS A 16 -16.77 -15.06 2.88
C LYS A 16 -17.28 -15.06 1.43
N GLY A 17 -18.55 -15.44 1.21
CA GLY A 17 -19.13 -15.69 -0.11
C GLY A 17 -19.11 -14.49 -1.07
N ARG A 18 -19.19 -13.25 -0.57
CA ARG A 18 -19.10 -12.05 -1.42
C ARG A 18 -17.73 -11.93 -2.11
N VAL A 19 -16.64 -12.08 -1.36
CA VAL A 19 -15.28 -11.95 -1.89
C VAL A 19 -14.97 -13.13 -2.83
N GLU A 20 -15.39 -14.33 -2.45
CA GLU A 20 -15.22 -15.52 -3.27
C GLU A 20 -15.99 -15.43 -4.59
N SER A 21 -17.18 -14.84 -4.60
CA SER A 21 -17.98 -14.64 -5.81
C SER A 21 -17.30 -13.71 -6.81
N VAL A 22 -16.66 -12.63 -6.35
CA VAL A 22 -15.91 -11.71 -7.24
C VAL A 22 -14.68 -12.41 -7.82
N ALA A 23 -13.92 -13.13 -6.99
CA ALA A 23 -12.76 -13.90 -7.46
C ALA A 23 -13.19 -14.99 -8.45
N LYS A 24 -14.33 -15.66 -8.18
CA LYS A 24 -14.96 -16.63 -9.07
C LYS A 24 -15.30 -15.98 -10.41
N TYR A 25 -15.97 -14.83 -10.41
CA TYR A 25 -16.35 -14.11 -11.62
C TYR A 25 -15.13 -13.81 -12.51
N MET A 26 -14.06 -13.26 -11.95
CA MET A 26 -12.81 -13.01 -12.68
C MET A 26 -12.21 -14.31 -13.25
N LYS A 27 -12.10 -15.36 -12.43
CA LYS A 27 -11.53 -16.65 -12.87
C LYS A 27 -12.27 -17.24 -14.05
N TYR A 28 -13.61 -17.27 -14.00
CA TYR A 28 -14.42 -17.95 -15.02
C TYR A 28 -14.72 -17.07 -16.25
N ASN A 29 -14.70 -15.74 -16.13
CA ASN A 29 -15.08 -14.84 -17.25
C ASN A 29 -13.87 -14.12 -17.89
N PHE A 30 -12.79 -13.93 -17.15
CA PHE A 30 -11.56 -13.31 -17.66
C PHE A 30 -10.46 -14.35 -17.88
N ALA A 31 -10.07 -15.08 -16.83
CA ALA A 31 -8.86 -15.89 -16.86
C ALA A 31 -9.05 -17.28 -17.51
N ALA A 32 -10.29 -17.78 -17.56
CA ALA A 32 -10.58 -19.09 -18.13
C ALA A 32 -10.13 -19.16 -19.59
N ASN A 33 -9.41 -20.24 -19.93
CA ASN A 33 -8.93 -20.56 -21.29
C ASN A 33 -8.00 -19.50 -21.91
N ARG A 34 -7.34 -18.67 -21.08
CA ARG A 34 -6.31 -17.73 -21.55
C ARG A 34 -4.92 -18.15 -21.06
N LEU A 35 -3.94 -17.99 -21.93
CA LEU A 35 -2.53 -18.16 -21.60
C LEU A 35 -1.90 -16.78 -21.46
N PHE A 36 -1.21 -16.55 -20.35
CA PHE A 36 -0.51 -15.29 -20.08
C PHE A 36 0.99 -15.53 -20.06
N THR A 37 1.73 -14.71 -20.79
CA THR A 37 3.19 -14.83 -20.91
C THR A 37 3.93 -14.13 -19.77
N ASP A 38 3.39 -13.01 -19.28
CA ASP A 38 3.92 -12.28 -18.13
C ASP A 38 2.81 -11.55 -17.35
N ILE A 39 3.16 -11.09 -16.14
CA ILE A 39 2.24 -10.35 -15.25
C ILE A 39 1.79 -9.02 -15.84
N ARG A 40 2.60 -8.39 -16.70
CA ARG A 40 2.27 -7.09 -17.29
C ARG A 40 1.15 -7.25 -18.32
N THR A 41 1.24 -8.29 -19.13
CA THR A 41 0.25 -8.71 -20.12
C THR A 41 -1.04 -9.11 -19.44
N PHE A 42 -0.97 -9.94 -18.39
CA PHE A 42 -2.14 -10.27 -17.57
C PHE A 42 -2.85 -9.00 -17.06
N ASN A 43 -2.10 -8.06 -16.47
CA ASN A 43 -2.68 -6.84 -15.92
C ASN A 43 -3.31 -5.97 -17.02
N ARG A 44 -2.61 -5.76 -18.15
CA ARG A 44 -3.13 -4.98 -19.27
C ARG A 44 -4.43 -5.59 -19.81
N GLU A 45 -4.43 -6.88 -20.13
CA GLU A 45 -5.62 -7.55 -20.65
C GLU A 45 -6.77 -7.57 -19.64
N CYS A 46 -6.46 -7.62 -18.34
CA CYS A 46 -7.45 -7.52 -17.28
C CYS A 46 -8.12 -6.15 -17.28
N TRP A 47 -7.33 -5.07 -17.37
CA TRP A 47 -7.87 -3.71 -17.49
C TRP A 47 -8.75 -3.55 -18.73
N ASP A 48 -8.27 -4.03 -19.89
CA ASP A 48 -9.03 -3.95 -21.14
C ASP A 48 -10.35 -4.74 -21.05
N TRP A 49 -10.34 -5.90 -20.39
CA TRP A 49 -11.55 -6.70 -20.15
C TRP A 49 -12.51 -6.05 -19.16
N LEU A 50 -12.00 -5.40 -18.10
CA LEU A 50 -12.82 -4.67 -17.15
C LEU A 50 -13.58 -3.55 -17.85
N ASP A 51 -12.90 -2.76 -18.67
CA ASP A 51 -13.47 -1.65 -19.41
C ASP A 51 -14.52 -2.13 -20.43
N ARG A 52 -14.12 -3.04 -21.33
CA ARG A 52 -14.98 -3.48 -22.44
C ARG A 52 -16.11 -4.44 -22.03
N THR A 53 -16.02 -5.09 -20.87
CA THR A 53 -16.95 -6.18 -20.52
C THR A 53 -17.44 -6.11 -19.09
N ALA A 54 -16.58 -6.25 -18.08
CA ALA A 54 -17.07 -6.42 -16.71
C ALA A 54 -17.87 -5.20 -16.21
N ASN A 55 -17.37 -4.00 -16.50
CA ASN A 55 -17.99 -2.74 -16.07
C ASN A 55 -19.07 -2.24 -17.03
N ALA A 56 -18.98 -2.62 -18.32
CA ALA A 56 -19.91 -2.19 -19.37
C ALA A 56 -21.13 -3.14 -19.56
N LYS A 57 -21.05 -4.39 -19.08
CA LYS A 57 -22.13 -5.37 -19.26
C LYS A 57 -23.29 -5.08 -18.33
N VAL A 58 -24.51 -5.04 -18.88
CA VAL A 58 -25.75 -4.94 -18.10
C VAL A 58 -25.82 -6.11 -17.11
N HIS A 59 -25.91 -5.80 -15.83
CA HIS A 59 -25.92 -6.80 -14.78
C HIS A 59 -27.26 -7.56 -14.76
N GLY A 60 -27.20 -8.90 -14.63
CA GLY A 60 -28.35 -9.78 -14.82
C GLY A 60 -29.52 -9.52 -13.86
N THR A 61 -29.23 -9.18 -12.60
CA THR A 61 -30.23 -8.93 -11.55
C THR A 61 -30.71 -7.49 -11.52
N THR A 62 -29.80 -6.53 -11.39
CA THR A 62 -30.11 -5.09 -11.27
C THR A 62 -30.51 -4.44 -12.59
N LYS A 63 -30.28 -5.10 -13.73
CA LYS A 63 -30.55 -4.61 -15.09
C LYS A 63 -29.90 -3.26 -15.42
N LYS A 64 -28.84 -2.90 -14.69
CA LYS A 64 -28.09 -1.66 -14.88
C LYS A 64 -26.64 -1.97 -15.24
N VAL A 65 -25.98 -1.02 -15.89
CA VAL A 65 -24.54 -1.10 -16.19
C VAL A 65 -23.75 -0.70 -14.94
N PRO A 66 -22.83 -1.54 -14.44
CA PRO A 66 -22.05 -1.23 -13.24
C PRO A 66 -21.29 0.10 -13.30
N ALA A 67 -20.69 0.44 -14.45
CA ALA A 67 -19.98 1.71 -14.62
C ALA A 67 -20.88 2.93 -14.43
N GLU A 68 -22.11 2.90 -14.95
CA GLU A 68 -23.07 4.00 -14.84
C GLU A 68 -23.55 4.17 -13.40
N VAL A 69 -23.87 3.07 -12.73
CA VAL A 69 -24.29 3.10 -11.32
C VAL A 69 -23.17 3.62 -10.44
N PHE A 70 -21.94 3.15 -10.66
CA PHE A 70 -20.77 3.62 -9.93
C PHE A 70 -20.52 5.12 -10.12
N ALA A 71 -20.73 5.66 -11.33
CA ALA A 71 -20.56 7.09 -11.60
C ALA A 71 -21.52 7.96 -10.76
N LEU A 72 -22.75 7.48 -10.53
CA LEU A 72 -23.74 8.14 -9.65
C LEU A 72 -23.33 8.00 -8.17
N GLU A 73 -23.01 6.78 -7.73
CA GLU A 73 -22.63 6.51 -6.33
C GLU A 73 -21.35 7.24 -5.91
N LYS A 74 -20.42 7.44 -6.84
CA LYS A 74 -19.14 8.12 -6.60
C LYS A 74 -19.31 9.53 -6.01
N GLN A 75 -20.41 10.20 -6.33
CA GLN A 75 -20.73 11.54 -5.80
C GLN A 75 -21.04 11.53 -4.29
N HIS A 76 -21.44 10.38 -3.76
CA HIS A 76 -21.78 10.18 -2.35
C HIS A 76 -20.63 9.59 -1.54
N LEU A 77 -19.49 9.26 -2.17
CA LEU A 77 -18.32 8.71 -1.47
C LEU A 77 -17.58 9.80 -0.70
N GLN A 78 -17.11 9.47 0.50
CA GLN A 78 -16.28 10.36 1.29
C GLN A 78 -14.88 10.50 0.65
N PRO A 79 -14.30 11.72 0.64
CA PRO A 79 -12.95 11.90 0.17
C PRO A 79 -11.97 11.11 1.04
N ILE A 80 -10.93 10.57 0.42
CA ILE A 80 -9.85 9.91 1.16
C ILE A 80 -9.19 11.00 2.02
N PRO A 81 -9.06 10.83 3.35
CA PRO A 81 -8.33 11.78 4.16
C PRO A 81 -6.90 11.92 3.60
N HIS A 82 -6.31 13.11 3.67
CA HIS A 82 -4.91 13.34 3.34
C HIS A 82 -3.97 12.65 4.34
N THR A 83 -4.09 11.34 4.48
CA THR A 83 -3.13 10.48 5.15
C THR A 83 -2.26 9.92 4.05
N ILE A 84 -0.99 10.27 4.10
CA ILE A 84 -0.05 9.73 3.13
C ILE A 84 0.11 8.26 3.46
N VAL A 85 -0.50 7.39 2.65
CA VAL A 85 -0.35 5.95 2.77
C VAL A 85 1.10 5.65 2.41
N THR A 86 1.91 5.41 3.42
CA THR A 86 3.32 5.09 3.24
C THR A 86 3.40 3.68 2.70
N LYS A 87 3.98 3.54 1.51
CA LYS A 87 4.06 2.26 0.79
C LYS A 87 4.83 1.20 1.57
N ASP A 88 5.74 1.64 2.44
CA ASP A 88 6.62 0.81 3.25
C ASP A 88 6.81 1.47 4.63
N SER A 89 5.87 1.24 5.56
CA SER A 89 6.11 1.57 6.98
C SER A 89 6.87 0.43 7.63
N LEU A 90 8.19 0.55 7.70
CA LEU A 90 9.08 -0.45 8.31
C LEU A 90 9.67 0.09 9.60
N THR A 91 9.79 -0.76 10.60
CA THR A 91 10.52 -0.41 11.84
C THR A 91 12.00 -0.77 11.68
N ARG A 92 12.91 0.09 12.15
CA ARG A 92 14.34 -0.19 12.23
C ARG A 92 14.92 0.15 13.59
N THR A 93 15.79 -0.72 14.07
CA THR A 93 16.58 -0.48 15.28
C THR A 93 17.60 0.62 15.05
N VAL A 94 17.69 1.55 16.02
CA VAL A 94 18.71 2.59 16.05
C VAL A 94 19.99 2.00 16.61
N ARG A 95 21.10 2.21 15.91
CA ARG A 95 22.43 1.74 16.32
C ARG A 95 23.08 2.71 17.31
N LYS A 96 24.12 2.23 18.00
CA LYS A 96 24.90 3.01 19.00
C LYS A 96 25.49 4.31 18.44
N ASP A 97 25.76 4.35 17.14
CA ASP A 97 26.27 5.53 16.41
C ASP A 97 25.17 6.50 15.97
N ASN A 98 23.94 6.37 16.51
CA ASN A 98 22.75 7.12 16.10
C ASN A 98 22.50 7.02 14.58
N THR A 99 22.59 5.80 14.04
CA THR A 99 22.22 5.53 12.64
C THR A 99 21.17 4.43 12.53
N ILE A 100 20.44 4.43 11.41
CA ILE A 100 19.61 3.31 10.97
C ILE A 100 20.11 2.77 9.64
N LEU A 101 19.83 1.49 9.38
CA LEU A 101 20.17 0.85 8.11
C LEU A 101 18.94 0.77 7.22
N TYR A 102 19.06 1.24 5.98
CA TYR A 102 18.03 1.14 4.95
C TYR A 102 18.69 0.96 3.57
N LEU A 103 18.27 -0.07 2.82
CA LEU A 103 18.85 -0.46 1.51
C LEU A 103 20.39 -0.51 1.52
N SER A 104 20.98 -1.16 2.52
CA SER A 104 22.43 -1.28 2.70
C SER A 104 23.18 0.04 2.90
N ASN A 105 22.48 1.14 3.20
CA ASN A 105 23.04 2.44 3.53
C ASN A 105 22.69 2.84 4.97
N ARG A 106 23.56 3.61 5.61
CA ARG A 106 23.38 4.13 6.96
C ARG A 106 22.87 5.56 6.91
N TYR A 107 21.81 5.86 7.64
CA TYR A 107 21.24 7.19 7.75
C TYR A 107 21.32 7.65 9.20
N THR A 108 21.90 8.83 9.43
CA THR A 108 21.98 9.41 10.78
C THR A 108 20.60 9.81 11.30
N VAL A 109 20.38 9.68 12.59
CA VAL A 109 19.26 10.29 13.33
C VAL A 109 19.82 11.28 14.37
N PRO A 110 19.01 12.21 14.91
CA PRO A 110 19.44 13.14 15.94
C PRO A 110 20.06 12.46 17.15
N ILE A 111 21.06 13.10 17.76
CA ILE A 111 21.70 12.59 18.97
C ILE A 111 20.66 12.48 20.10
N GLY A 112 20.73 11.38 20.87
CA GLY A 112 19.76 11.08 21.92
C GLY A 112 18.58 10.23 21.45
N THR A 113 18.47 9.95 20.16
CA THR A 113 17.49 8.98 19.63
C THR A 113 17.86 7.55 20.05
N TYR A 114 19.15 7.22 20.15
CA TYR A 114 19.58 5.90 20.60
C TYR A 114 19.32 5.67 22.09
N LYS A 115 18.65 4.55 22.37
CA LYS A 115 18.56 3.87 23.67
C LYS A 115 18.68 2.37 23.43
N PRO A 116 19.06 1.56 24.42
CA PRO A 116 19.01 0.11 24.28
C PRO A 116 17.62 -0.35 23.81
N GLY A 117 17.55 -0.99 22.64
CA GLY A 117 16.28 -1.41 22.02
C GLY A 117 15.46 -0.29 21.36
N ALA A 118 16.06 0.88 21.11
CA ALA A 118 15.37 1.97 20.41
C ALA A 118 15.05 1.58 18.97
N GLU A 119 13.82 1.90 18.56
CA GLU A 119 13.28 1.60 17.25
C GLU A 119 12.59 2.84 16.70
N VAL A 120 12.73 3.05 15.40
CA VAL A 120 12.09 4.14 14.66
C VAL A 120 11.31 3.58 13.49
N GLY A 121 10.21 4.24 13.18
CA GLY A 121 9.47 4.01 11.94
C GLY A 121 10.20 4.65 10.77
N ILE A 122 10.12 4.01 9.61
CA ILE A 122 10.66 4.49 8.35
C ILE A 122 9.52 4.48 7.35
N SER A 123 9.43 5.53 6.55
CA SER A 123 8.42 5.68 5.52
C SER A 123 9.01 6.36 4.28
N ILE A 124 8.62 5.89 3.10
CA ILE A 124 9.16 6.38 1.82
C ILE A 124 8.16 7.29 1.13
N TYR A 125 8.66 8.44 0.69
CA TYR A 125 7.90 9.46 -0.02
C TYR A 125 8.66 9.86 -1.29
N GLY A 126 8.35 9.22 -2.41
CA GLY A 126 9.12 9.37 -3.64
C GLY A 126 10.57 8.95 -3.41
N ASN A 127 11.52 9.89 -3.55
CA ASN A 127 12.95 9.65 -3.28
C ASN A 127 13.40 10.08 -1.87
N LYS A 128 12.47 10.25 -0.93
CA LYS A 128 12.77 10.69 0.44
C LYS A 128 12.47 9.59 1.45
N LEU A 129 13.43 9.34 2.34
CA LEU A 129 13.31 8.51 3.52
C LEU A 129 12.89 9.41 4.69
N VAL A 130 11.72 9.14 5.27
CA VAL A 130 11.21 9.84 6.45
C VAL A 130 11.30 8.90 7.64
N ILE A 131 11.99 9.33 8.70
CA ILE A 131 12.19 8.58 9.92
C ILE A 131 11.28 9.19 11.00
N THR A 132 10.52 8.35 11.70
CA THR A 132 9.56 8.77 12.72
C THR A 132 9.77 8.04 14.04
N ASP A 133 9.39 8.67 15.14
CA ASP A 133 9.31 8.01 16.45
C ASP A 133 8.12 7.04 16.50
N LYS A 134 8.04 6.21 17.55
CA LYS A 134 6.90 5.33 17.87
C LYS A 134 5.57 6.07 17.95
N LYS A 135 5.60 7.37 18.27
CA LYS A 135 4.42 8.25 18.30
C LYS A 135 4.02 8.81 16.92
N GLY A 136 4.77 8.52 15.86
CA GLY A 136 4.53 9.03 14.51
C GLY A 136 5.10 10.43 14.23
N ASN A 137 5.80 11.03 15.19
CA ASN A 137 6.47 12.31 15.00
C ASN A 137 7.70 12.16 14.10
N ILE A 138 7.86 13.04 13.12
CA ILE A 138 9.01 13.03 12.21
C ILE A 138 10.27 13.42 12.99
N ILE A 139 11.22 12.48 13.05
CA ILE A 139 12.55 12.66 13.63
C ILE A 139 13.50 13.27 12.59
N SER A 140 13.53 12.69 11.38
CA SER A 140 14.41 13.17 10.31
C SER A 140 13.90 12.84 8.91
N LYS A 141 14.47 13.51 7.92
CA LYS A 141 14.21 13.29 6.50
C LYS A 141 15.54 13.22 5.75
N HIS A 142 15.67 12.25 4.85
CA HIS A 142 16.85 12.05 4.02
C HIS A 142 16.45 11.81 2.56
N SER A 143 17.33 12.12 1.62
CA SER A 143 17.21 11.60 0.25
C SER A 143 17.72 10.17 0.23
N ILE A 144 16.99 9.26 -0.44
CA ILE A 144 17.42 7.87 -0.59
C ILE A 144 18.63 7.83 -1.53
N SER A 145 19.73 7.21 -1.08
CA SER A 145 20.90 6.98 -1.93
C SER A 145 20.72 5.75 -2.81
N THR A 146 21.18 5.85 -4.06
CA THR A 146 21.27 4.75 -5.03
C THR A 146 22.52 3.89 -4.85
N GLY A 147 23.51 4.36 -4.08
CA GLY A 147 24.73 3.63 -3.75
C GLY A 147 24.50 2.52 -2.71
N LYS A 148 25.58 1.84 -2.30
CA LYS A 148 25.57 0.84 -1.22
C LYS A 148 26.72 1.12 -0.25
N GLY A 149 26.48 0.94 1.04
CA GLY A 149 27.49 1.10 2.10
C GLY A 149 27.74 2.55 2.54
N GLU A 150 26.99 3.52 1.99
CA GLU A 150 27.19 4.94 2.26
C GLU A 150 26.65 5.35 3.63
N LEU A 151 27.22 6.41 4.18
CA LEU A 151 26.72 7.08 5.38
C LEU A 151 26.10 8.43 4.99
N ILE A 152 24.77 8.49 4.99
CA ILE A 152 23.99 9.68 4.67
C ILE A 152 23.77 10.46 5.97
N ARG A 153 24.50 11.56 6.10
CA ARG A 153 24.46 12.43 7.27
C ARG A 153 23.52 13.61 7.03
N ASN A 154 22.73 13.97 8.03
CA ASN A 154 22.04 15.26 8.08
C ASN A 154 22.81 16.19 9.03
N ARG A 155 23.05 17.43 8.61
CA ARG A 155 23.80 18.43 9.39
C ARG A 155 23.10 18.85 10.67
N ASN A 156 21.78 18.68 10.73
CA ASN A 156 20.96 19.05 11.89
C ASN A 156 20.96 17.98 13.01
N HIS A 157 21.76 16.92 12.87
CA HIS A 157 21.84 15.82 13.85
C HIS A 157 23.11 15.92 14.71
N LEU A 158 23.68 17.11 14.85
CA LEU A 158 24.79 17.41 15.75
C LEU A 158 24.30 17.55 17.20
#